data_AF-A0A2H9MUT8-F1
#
_entry.id   AF-A0A2H9MUT8-F1
#
_cell.length_a   1.000
_cell.length_b   1.000
_cell.length_c   1.000
_cell.angle_alpha   90.00
_cell.angle_beta   90.00
_cell.angle_gamma   90.00
#
_symmetry.space_group_name_H-M   'P 1'
#
loop_
_entity.id
_entity.type
_entity.pdbx_description
1 polymer ?
#
loop_
_entity_poly.entity_id
_entity_poly.type
_entity_poly.pdbx_seq_one_letter_code
_entity_poly.pdbx_strand_id
1 'polypeptide(L)' 'PEIFKISSALEIKIISISLTQPTLDDVFISYTGHEMRDDDVGFNRKREHAKMKRLRA' A
#
# COMPACT_ATOMS: atom_id res chain seq x y z
N PRO A 1 1.51 7.13 -20.57
CA PRO A 1 1.52 8.05 -19.39
C PRO A 1 2.90 8.66 -19.22
N GLU A 2 2.98 9.95 -18.89
CA GLU A 2 4.26 10.67 -18.81
C GLU A 2 5.22 10.05 -17.79
N ILE A 3 4.69 9.51 -16.69
CA ILE A 3 5.49 8.86 -15.64
C ILE A 3 6.37 7.73 -16.16
N PHE A 4 5.90 6.93 -17.13
CA PHE A 4 6.70 5.85 -17.73
C PHE A 4 7.80 6.36 -18.67
N LYS A 5 7.54 7.49 -19.35
CA LYS A 5 8.53 8.12 -20.23
C LYS A 5 9.67 8.69 -19.39
N ILE A 6 9.33 9.39 -18.31
CA ILE A 6 10.30 9.98 -17.38
C ILE A 6 11.09 8.88 -16.67
N SER A 7 10.42 7.84 -16.15
CA SER A 7 11.13 6.73 -15.48
C SER A 7 12.11 6.03 -16.41
N SER A 8 11.74 5.82 -17.68
CA SER A 8 12.63 5.23 -18.67
C SER A 8 13.80 6.13 -19.05
N ALA A 9 13.60 7.45 -19.11
CA ALA A 9 14.66 8.41 -19.41
C ALA A 9 15.67 8.55 -18.25
N LEU A 10 15.21 8.34 -17.01
CA LEU A 10 16.04 8.37 -15.80
C LEU A 10 16.58 6.99 -15.38
N GLU A 11 16.37 5.96 -16.20
CA GLU A 11 16.73 4.55 -15.91
C GLU A 11 16.15 4.00 -14.59
N ILE A 12 15.03 4.58 -14.12
CA ILE A 12 14.34 4.14 -12.91
C ILE A 12 13.39 2.99 -13.27
N LYS A 13 13.68 1.81 -12.72
CA LYS A 13 12.82 0.64 -12.88
C LYS A 13 11.64 0.71 -11.92
N ILE A 14 10.44 0.91 -12.46
CA ILE A 14 9.20 0.79 -11.71
C ILE A 14 8.94 -0.69 -11.41
N ILE A 15 8.88 -1.04 -10.12
CA ILE A 15 8.66 -2.43 -9.66
C ILE A 15 7.16 -2.74 -9.58
N SER A 16 6.36 -1.79 -9.11
CA SER A 16 4.90 -1.92 -9.01
C SER A 16 4.23 -0.55 -9.07
N ILE A 17 2.98 -0.53 -9.56
CA ILE A 17 2.09 0.64 -9.52
C ILE A 17 0.71 0.15 -9.12
N SER A 18 0.07 0.86 -8.19
CA SER A 18 -1.34 0.71 -7.86
C SER A 18 -2.04 2.06 -7.94
N LEU A 19 -3.24 2.08 -8.52
CA LEU A 19 -4.12 3.24 -8.50
C LEU A 19 -5.30 2.93 -7.58
N THR A 20 -5.34 3.60 -6.43
CA THR A 20 -6.39 3.44 -5.41
C THR A 20 -6.90 4.81 -4.98
N GLN A 21 -8.13 4.86 -4.47
CA GLN A 21 -8.65 6.08 -3.85
C GLN A 21 -7.82 6.42 -2.61
N PRO A 22 -7.52 7.71 -2.34
CA PRO A 22 -6.82 8.10 -1.12
C PRO A 22 -7.60 7.64 0.10
N THR A 23 -6.86 7.16 1.08
CA THR A 23 -7.33 6.72 2.38
C THR A 23 -6.90 7.71 3.46
N LEU A 24 -7.46 7.57 4.66
CA LEU A 24 -7.01 8.38 5.80
C LEU A 24 -5.53 8.14 6.14
N ASP A 25 -5.01 6.95 5.85
CA ASP A 25 -3.60 6.63 6.01
C ASP A 25 -2.72 7.52 5.13
N ASP A 26 -3.11 7.71 3.86
CA ASP A 26 -2.37 8.59 2.93
C ASP A 26 -2.38 10.05 3.41
N VAL A 27 -3.52 10.51 3.93
CA VAL A 27 -3.66 11.86 4.51
C VAL A 27 -2.76 12.01 5.73
N PHE A 28 -2.77 11.03 6.63
CA PHE A 28 -1.94 11.07 7.82
C PHE A 28 -0.45 11.07 7.48
N ILE A 29 -0.01 10.20 6.56
CA ILE A 29 1.37 10.16 6.08
C ILE A 29 1.76 11.51 5.49
N SER A 30 0.91 12.10 4.65
CA SER A 30 1.21 13.40 4.03
C SER A 30 1.35 14.53 5.06
N TYR A 31 0.59 14.48 6.15
CA TYR A 31 0.56 15.53 7.17
C TYR A 31 1.67 15.39 8.21
N THR A 32 2.06 14.15 8.54
CA THR A 32 2.98 13.86 9.65
C THR A 32 4.32 13.31 9.20
N GLY A 33 4.45 12.84 7.96
CA GLY A 33 5.63 12.13 7.47
C GLY A 33 5.86 10.75 8.10
N HIS A 34 4.94 10.26 8.93
CA HIS A 34 5.01 8.97 9.60
C HIS A 34 3.87 8.07 9.12
N GLU A 35 4.13 6.78 8.99
CA GLU A 35 3.08 5.80 8.71
C GLU A 35 2.26 5.53 9.98
N MET A 36 0.93 5.49 9.87
CA MET A 36 0.06 5.20 11.03
C MET A 36 0.18 3.77 11.55
N ARG A 37 0.76 2.88 10.75
CA ARG A 37 0.84 1.46 11.04
C ARG A 37 2.28 1.14 11.40
N ASP A 38 2.51 0.80 12.65
CA ASP A 38 3.73 0.10 13.04
C ASP A 38 3.66 -1.29 12.40
N ASP A 39 4.46 -1.52 11.36
CA ASP A 39 4.51 -2.77 10.59
C ASP A 39 4.97 -3.99 11.40
N ASP A 40 5.15 -3.90 12.73
CA ASP A 40 5.91 -4.89 13.51
C ASP A 40 5.18 -5.54 14.70
N VAL A 41 3.84 -5.44 14.82
CA VAL A 41 3.10 -6.17 15.87
C VAL A 41 1.92 -6.97 15.34
N GLY A 42 2.23 -8.16 14.80
CA GLY A 42 1.38 -9.35 14.89
C GLY A 42 0.13 -9.45 14.00
N PHE A 43 -0.15 -8.48 13.13
CA PHE A 43 -1.32 -8.56 12.24
C PHE A 43 -1.03 -9.39 10.98
N ASN A 44 -1.13 -10.72 11.08
CA ASN A 44 -1.02 -11.59 9.93
C ASN A 44 -2.28 -11.48 9.05
N ARG A 45 -2.23 -10.56 8.08
CA ARG A 45 -3.31 -10.24 7.14
C ARG A 45 -3.88 -11.49 6.44
N LYS A 46 -3.06 -12.52 6.17
CA LYS A 46 -3.52 -13.80 5.57
C LYS A 46 -4.32 -14.65 6.56
N ARG A 47 -3.95 -14.67 7.84
CA ARG A 47 -4.62 -15.46 8.89
C ARG A 47 -5.99 -14.90 9.24
N GLU A 48 -6.11 -13.57 9.34
CA GLU A 48 -7.38 -12.91 9.62
C GLU A 48 -8.33 -12.96 8.42
N HIS A 49 -7.81 -12.83 7.20
CA HIS A 49 -8.62 -13.01 6.00
C HIS A 49 -9.12 -14.46 5.84
N ALA A 50 -8.31 -15.47 6.20
CA ALA A 50 -8.73 -16.87 6.20
C ALA A 50 -9.80 -17.17 7.27
N LYS A 51 -9.70 -16.57 8.48
CA LYS A 51 -10.74 -16.65 9.51
C LYS A 51 -12.07 -16.07 9.01
N MET A 52 -12.03 -14.87 8.43
CA MET A 52 -13.23 -14.20 7.91
C MET A 52 -13.89 -14.97 6.76
N LYS A 53 -13.12 -15.71 5.95
CA LYS A 53 -13.67 -16.54 4.88
C LYS A 53 -14.31 -17.84 5.40
N ARG A 54 -13.81 -18.42 6.50
CA ARG A 54 -14.41 -19.62 7.14
C ARG A 54 -15.71 -19.33 7.88
N LEU A 55 -15.86 -18.13 8.43
CA LEU A 55 -17.09 -17.68 9.11
C LEU A 55 -18.24 -17.34 8.14
N ARG A 56 -17.97 -17.34 6.83
CA ARG A 56 -18.95 -17.05 5.77
C ARG A 56 -19.43 -18.30 5.00
N ALA A 57 -18.99 -19.49 5.39
CA ALA A 57 -19.51 -20.77 4.86
C ALA A 57 -20.66 -21.28 5.73
#